data_AF-A0AAJ1AGB7-F1
#
_entry.id   AF-A0AAJ1AGB7-F1
#
_cell.length_a   1.000
_cell.length_b   1.000
_cell.length_c   1.000
_cell.angle_alpha   90.00
_cell.angle_beta   90.00
_cell.angle_gamma   90.00
#
_symmetry.space_group_name_H-M   'P 1'
#
loop_
_entity.id
_entity.type
_entity.pdbx_description
1 polymer ?
#
loop_
_entity_poly.entity_id
_entity_poly.type
_entity_poly.pdbx_seq_one_letter_code
_entity_poly.pdbx_strand_id
1 'polypeptide(L)'
;MAVEKVTFTLPEVLVERLDKVPAGRRSLLVAEALKRELDRRATAKALKRLRHTAIWKEMEHPDLLSPEHFSRYRPAKSRVTG
;
A
#
# COMPACT_ATOMS: atom_id res chain seq x y z
N MET A 1 24.30 4.52 -2.62
CA MET A 1 23.48 4.32 -1.40
C MET A 1 24.28 3.47 -0.44
N ALA A 2 24.40 3.87 0.82
CA ALA A 2 25.01 3.02 1.83
C ALA A 2 24.10 1.82 2.12
N VAL A 3 24.68 0.61 2.20
CA VAL A 3 23.96 -0.62 2.54
C VAL A 3 24.44 -1.07 3.90
N GLU A 4 23.54 -1.16 4.87
CA GLU A 4 23.83 -1.64 6.22
C GLU A 4 23.24 -3.05 6.41
N LYS A 5 24.00 -3.95 7.02
CA LYS A 5 23.58 -5.33 7.24
C LYS A 5 22.73 -5.41 8.51
N VAL A 6 21.47 -5.76 8.36
CA VAL A 6 20.53 -5.99 9.48
C VAL A 6 20.29 -7.48 9.62
N THR A 7 20.30 -7.99 10.85
CA THR A 7 20.03 -9.40 11.16
C THR A 7 18.66 -9.51 11.82
N PHE A 8 17.80 -10.39 11.31
CA PHE A 8 16.47 -10.66 11.85
C PHE A 8 16.15 -12.14 11.72
N THR A 9 15.28 -12.63 12.60
CA THR A 9 14.74 -13.99 12.54
C THR A 9 13.54 -14.05 11.61
N LEU A 10 13.48 -15.07 10.76
CA LEU A 10 12.35 -15.36 9.89
C LEU A 10 11.73 -16.72 10.26
N PRO A 11 10.40 -16.86 10.14
CA PRO A 11 9.76 -18.17 10.15
C PRO A 11 10.37 -19.09 9.07
N GLU A 12 10.58 -20.35 9.41
CA GLU A 12 11.19 -21.36 8.55
C GLU A 12 10.51 -21.45 7.18
N VAL A 13 9.18 -21.46 7.15
CA VAL A 13 8.38 -21.47 5.92
C VAL A 13 8.70 -20.30 4.98
N LEU A 14 9.06 -19.13 5.52
CA LEU A 14 9.47 -17.99 4.70
C LEU A 14 10.90 -18.12 4.19
N VAL A 15 11.78 -18.74 4.97
CA VAL A 15 13.16 -19.05 4.54
C VAL A 15 13.14 -20.01 3.36
N GLU A 16 12.38 -21.11 3.45
CA GLU A 16 12.22 -22.08 2.34
C GLU A 16 11.70 -21.43 1.06
N ARG A 17 10.77 -20.48 1.19
CA ARG A 17 10.24 -19.73 0.04
C ARG A 17 11.26 -18.74 -0.52
N LEU A 18 12.05 -18.12 0.34
CA LEU A 18 13.13 -17.22 -0.08
C LEU A 18 14.27 -17.99 -0.76
N ASP A 19 14.50 -19.25 -0.38
CA ASP A 19 15.53 -20.08 -1.00
C ASP A 19 15.26 -20.40 -2.47
N LYS A 20 13.99 -20.43 -2.88
CA LYS A 20 13.58 -20.55 -4.29
C LYS A 20 13.92 -19.31 -5.12
N VAL A 21 14.23 -18.18 -4.49
CA VAL A 21 14.63 -16.95 -5.16
C VAL A 21 16.14 -16.98 -5.44
N PRO A 22 16.61 -16.58 -6.63
CA PRO A 22 18.03 -16.52 -6.94
C PRO A 22 18.82 -15.71 -5.90
N ALA A 23 19.98 -16.20 -5.47
CA ALA A 23 20.74 -15.64 -4.35
C ALA A 23 20.98 -14.12 -4.45
N GLY A 24 21.30 -13.60 -5.65
CA GLY A 24 21.53 -12.17 -5.89
C GLY A 24 20.27 -11.29 -5.84
N ARG A 25 19.07 -11.88 -5.81
CA ARG A 25 17.79 -11.16 -5.78
C ARG A 25 17.06 -11.24 -4.43
N ARG A 26 17.51 -12.11 -3.52
CA ARG A 26 16.87 -12.29 -2.21
C ARG A 26 16.85 -10.99 -1.40
N SER A 27 17.99 -10.31 -1.30
CA SER A 27 18.09 -9.03 -0.59
C SER A 27 17.23 -7.93 -1.22
N LEU A 28 17.14 -7.90 -2.55
CA LEU A 28 16.28 -6.95 -3.27
C LEU A 28 14.80 -7.20 -2.97
N LEU A 29 14.37 -8.47 -3.02
CA LEU A 29 12.99 -8.85 -2.70
C LEU A 29 12.62 -8.49 -1.26
N VAL A 30 13.52 -8.73 -0.30
CA VAL A 30 13.29 -8.35 1.11
C VAL A 30 13.20 -6.83 1.24
N ALA A 31 14.09 -6.08 0.58
CA ALA A 31 14.07 -4.62 0.61
C ALA A 31 12.76 -4.05 0.04
N GLU A 32 12.28 -4.58 -1.09
CA GLU A 32 11.01 -4.18 -1.71
C GLU A 32 9.82 -4.51 -0.81
N ALA A 33 9.79 -5.71 -0.22
CA ALA A 33 8.73 -6.12 0.70
C ALA A 33 8.68 -5.23 1.95
N LEU A 34 9.84 -4.92 2.54
CA LEU A 34 9.94 -4.03 3.69
C LEU A 34 9.50 -2.61 3.34
N LYS A 35 9.98 -2.05 2.23
CA LYS A 35 9.57 -0.72 1.77
C LYS A 35 8.05 -0.64 1.61
N ARG A 36 7.45 -1.61 0.91
CA ARG A 36 6.00 -1.66 0.68
C ARG A 36 5.21 -1.70 1.99
N GLU A 37 5.63 -2.51 2.96
CA GLU A 37 4.89 -2.62 4.23
C GLU A 37 5.08 -1.37 5.10
N LEU A 38 6.27 -0.77 5.12
CA LEU A 38 6.53 0.48 5.83
C LEU A 38 5.70 1.63 5.23
N ASP A 39 5.67 1.75 3.91
CA ASP A 39 4.85 2.73 3.19
C ASP A 39 3.36 2.52 3.52
N ARG A 40 2.88 1.27 3.45
CA ARG A 40 1.48 0.94 3.81
C ARG A 40 1.14 1.37 5.23
N ARG A 41 2.01 1.10 6.21
CA ARG A 41 1.81 1.50 7.60
C ARG A 41 1.84 3.02 7.78
N ALA A 42 2.75 3.71 7.09
CA ALA A 42 2.81 5.17 7.09
C ALA A 42 1.53 5.79 6.51
N THR A 43 1.06 5.29 5.37
CA THR A 43 -0.21 5.72 4.75
C THR A 43 -1.39 5.45 5.66
N ALA A 44 -1.50 4.25 6.25
CA ALA A 44 -2.59 3.92 7.17
C ALA A 44 -2.60 4.85 8.40
N LYS A 45 -1.42 5.21 8.92
CA LYS A 45 -1.28 6.18 10.01
C LYS A 45 -1.69 7.58 9.59
N ALA A 46 -1.31 8.02 8.39
CA ALA A 46 -1.72 9.31 7.83
C ALA A 46 -3.25 9.38 7.66
N LEU A 47 -3.86 8.34 7.06
CA LEU A 47 -5.31 8.26 6.90
C LEU A 47 -6.05 8.26 8.25
N LYS A 48 -5.54 7.57 9.28
CA LYS A 48 -6.12 7.64 10.63
C LYS A 48 -6.09 9.04 11.22
N ARG A 49 -5.00 9.80 11.00
CA ARG A 49 -4.91 11.21 11.44
C ARG A 49 -5.91 12.10 10.70
N LEU A 50 -6.16 11.79 9.43
CA LEU A 50 -7.09 12.51 8.58
C LEU A 50 -8.56 12.09 8.76
N ARG A 51 -8.85 11.07 9.60
CA ARG A 51 -10.20 10.51 9.77
C ARG A 51 -11.25 11.54 10.24
N HIS A 52 -10.82 12.60 10.89
CA HIS A 52 -11.70 13.65 11.44
C HIS A 52 -11.53 15.00 10.75
N THR A 53 -10.71 15.07 9.71
CA THR A 53 -10.54 16.24 8.85
C THR A 53 -11.13 15.92 7.49
N ALA A 54 -12.06 16.73 7.01
CA ALA A 54 -12.50 16.64 5.62
C ALA A 54 -11.27 16.89 4.73
N ILE A 55 -10.74 15.82 4.13
CA ILE A 55 -9.59 15.89 3.21
C ILE A 55 -9.98 16.70 1.97
N TRP A 56 -11.24 16.57 1.56
CA TRP A 56 -11.84 17.28 0.44
C TRP A 56 -12.48 18.56 0.98
N LYS A 57 -11.83 19.70 0.73
CA LYS A 57 -12.42 21.02 1.00
C LYS A 57 -13.29 21.43 -0.18
N GLU A 58 -14.37 22.13 0.10
CA GLU A 58 -15.30 22.63 -0.92
C GLU A 58 -14.63 23.51 -1.97
N MET A 59 -13.62 24.30 -1.58
CA MET A 59 -12.83 25.12 -2.51
C MET A 59 -11.96 24.32 -3.48
N GLU A 60 -11.44 23.17 -3.07
CA GLU A 60 -10.44 22.41 -3.85
C GLU A 60 -11.11 21.27 -4.63
N HIS A 61 -12.14 20.65 -4.04
CA HIS A 61 -12.75 19.41 -4.52
C HIS A 61 -14.26 19.38 -4.24
N PRO A 62 -15.05 20.31 -4.82
CA PRO A 62 -16.50 20.37 -4.61
C PRO A 62 -17.21 19.09 -5.09
N ASP A 63 -16.62 18.42 -6.06
CA ASP A 63 -17.05 17.17 -6.68
C ASP A 63 -16.64 15.91 -5.90
N LEU A 64 -16.12 16.04 -4.67
CA LEU A 64 -15.77 14.90 -3.81
C LEU A 64 -16.31 15.04 -2.38
N LEU A 65 -17.24 15.96 -2.18
CA LEU A 65 -17.85 16.28 -0.88
C LEU A 65 -18.90 15.26 -0.41
N SER A 66 -19.55 14.56 -1.34
CA SER A 66 -20.60 13.59 -1.03
C SER A 66 -20.28 12.22 -1.65
N PRO A 67 -20.74 11.10 -1.02
CA PRO A 67 -20.59 9.75 -1.58
C PRO A 67 -21.08 9.63 -3.03
N GLU A 68 -22.14 10.35 -3.39
CA GLU A 68 -22.75 10.33 -4.72
C GLU A 68 -21.82 10.93 -5.78
N HIS A 69 -20.97 11.89 -5.42
CA HIS A 69 -20.03 12.47 -6.38
C HIS A 69 -18.92 11.48 -6.79
N PHE A 70 -18.57 10.52 -5.93
CA PHE A 70 -17.60 9.48 -6.25
C PHE A 70 -18.06 8.53 -7.37
N SER A 71 -19.36 8.50 -7.69
CA SER A 71 -19.95 7.71 -8.77
C SER A 71 -19.36 8.06 -10.15
N ARG A 72 -18.87 9.29 -10.33
CA ARG A 72 -18.25 9.76 -11.58
C ARG A 72 -16.85 9.19 -11.79
N TYR A 73 -16.15 8.86 -10.70
CA TYR A 73 -14.76 8.40 -10.72
C TYR A 73 -14.62 6.87 -10.66
N ARG A 74 -15.64 6.20 -10.13
CA ARG A 74 -15.72 4.75 -10.13
C ARG A 74 -16.91 4.37 -11.02
N PRO A 75 -16.73 4.15 -12.33
CA PRO A 75 -17.79 3.53 -13.12
C PRO A 75 -18.16 2.24 -12.40
N ALA A 76 -19.39 2.18 -11.90
CA ALA A 76 -19.93 0.96 -11.34
C ALA A 76 -19.68 -0.09 -12.42
N LYS A 77 -18.95 -1.16 -12.09
CA LYS A 77 -18.82 -2.28 -13.02
C LYS A 77 -20.25 -2.67 -13.35
N SER A 78 -20.68 -2.37 -14.58
CA SER A 78 -21.91 -2.92 -15.10
C SER A 78 -21.74 -4.41 -14.91
N ARG A 79 -22.61 -5.00 -14.09
CA ARG A 79 -22.82 -6.43 -14.18
C ARG A 79 -23.34 -6.62 -15.59
N VAL A 80 -22.46 -7.02 -16.51
CA VAL A 80 -22.84 -7.60 -17.78
C VAL A 80 -23.47 -8.95 -17.42
N THR A 81 -24.75 -8.89 -17.10
CA THR A 81 -25.67 -10.01 -17.26
C THR A 81 -26.07 -10.04 -18.73
N GLY A 82 -25.76 -11.14 -19.40
CA GLY A 82 -26.07 -11.38 -20.82
C GLY A 82 -25.04 -12.30 -21.43
#